data_AF-A0A960VV54-F1
#
_entry.id   AF-A0A960VV54-F1
#
_cell.length_a   1.000
_cell.length_b   1.000
_cell.length_c   1.000
_cell.angle_alpha   90.00
_cell.angle_beta   90.00
_cell.angle_gamma   90.00
#
_symmetry.space_group_name_H-M   'P 1'
#
loop_
_entity.id
_entity.type
_entity.pdbx_description
1 polymer ?
#
loop_
_entity_poly.entity_id
_entity_poly.type
_entity_poly.pdbx_seq_one_letter_code
_entity_poly.pdbx_strand_id
1 'polypeptide(L)'
;MSVRFENIQNIKEFWEKHQIQIGFPVIDLQHLWLLSLIVNIENSKNKEISVDDLKFYLLSLTEFISDHFSLEEKLLELIYYPKLKEHIKSHRRYTEQIKNLYQNGMNDIYSLSDKIHYILNKWLIDHIKVEDKEYKDYLFTTDVDIDELNKTLIREANISRNQAYLYNKIVGTSNVHNNINKNVLEGVKNIWKTYDLSIKIPIIDIQHLWLVKILVELDIASKNLGGQKKNEIFQQAMHKAIRYTDEHFSTEELLMEKFGYPKFAEHKTRHKQFIDNLALRNKENKNNEPAAAFNLVQDLREWLLSHIALDDKSLRKFFTGKMSQVSSYIQELNTEGTLKIHGGEVDLYKEMKEKKLL
;
A
#
# COMPACT_ATOMS: atom_id res chain seq x y z
N MET A 1 5.10 -20.69 24.71
CA MET A 1 4.76 -21.58 23.57
C MET A 1 4.55 -20.70 22.35
N SER A 2 5.08 -21.09 21.19
CA SER A 2 4.95 -20.33 19.94
C SER A 2 3.72 -20.79 19.17
N VAL A 3 3.01 -19.86 18.53
CA VAL A 3 1.95 -20.18 17.55
C VAL A 3 2.55 -21.07 16.46
N ARG A 4 1.91 -22.22 16.20
CA ARG A 4 2.35 -23.15 15.16
C ARG A 4 1.90 -22.62 13.80
N PHE A 5 2.83 -22.52 12.87
CA PHE A 5 2.60 -21.98 11.53
C PHE A 5 2.42 -23.07 10.47
N GLU A 6 2.02 -24.28 10.88
CA GLU A 6 1.88 -25.46 10.02
C GLU A 6 0.83 -25.27 8.91
N ASN A 7 -0.04 -24.25 9.03
CA ASN A 7 -1.12 -23.95 8.09
C ASN A 7 -1.01 -22.58 7.37
N ILE A 8 0.20 -22.02 7.25
CA ILE A 8 0.41 -20.74 6.53
C ILE A 8 -0.23 -20.76 5.13
N GLN A 9 -0.15 -21.88 4.41
CA GLN A 9 -0.70 -22.01 3.06
C GLN A 9 -2.24 -21.87 3.05
N ASN A 10 -2.94 -22.51 3.99
CA ASN A 10 -4.41 -22.41 4.10
C ASN A 10 -4.83 -20.97 4.46
N ILE A 11 -4.10 -20.32 5.37
CA ILE A 11 -4.35 -18.92 5.75
C ILE A 11 -4.15 -18.01 4.53
N LYS A 12 -3.09 -18.24 3.74
CA LYS A 12 -2.81 -17.48 2.50
C LYS A 12 -3.90 -17.66 1.46
N GLU A 13 -4.30 -18.89 1.17
CA GLU A 13 -5.38 -19.18 0.21
C GLU A 13 -6.69 -18.54 0.64
N PHE A 14 -7.01 -18.59 1.94
CA PHE A 14 -8.18 -17.92 2.47
C PHE A 14 -8.10 -16.40 2.32
N TRP A 15 -6.96 -15.79 2.68
CA TRP A 15 -6.71 -14.35 2.55
C TRP A 15 -6.89 -13.87 1.11
N GLU A 16 -6.29 -14.57 0.15
CA GLU A 16 -6.36 -14.24 -1.28
C GLU A 16 -7.76 -14.46 -1.85
N LYS A 17 -8.39 -15.59 -1.54
CA LYS A 17 -9.74 -15.94 -2.03
C LYS A 17 -10.78 -14.92 -1.57
N HIS A 18 -10.71 -14.46 -0.33
CA HIS A 18 -11.73 -13.59 0.25
C HIS A 18 -11.44 -12.10 0.04
N GLN A 19 -10.25 -11.71 -0.43
CA GLN A 19 -9.87 -10.32 -0.69
C GLN A 19 -10.11 -9.40 0.52
N ILE A 20 -9.77 -9.87 1.72
CA ILE A 20 -9.98 -9.18 3.01
C ILE A 20 -8.88 -8.17 3.34
N GLN A 21 -8.04 -7.83 2.37
CA GLN A 21 -7.01 -6.81 2.49
C GLN A 21 -7.63 -5.40 2.48
N ILE A 22 -7.39 -4.67 3.55
CA ILE A 22 -7.81 -3.28 3.74
C ILE A 22 -6.78 -2.33 3.12
N GLY A 23 -5.49 -2.65 3.19
CA GLY A 23 -4.41 -1.82 2.64
C GLY A 23 -3.70 -0.95 3.68
N PHE A 24 -4.01 -1.16 4.97
CA PHE A 24 -3.26 -0.63 6.11
C PHE A 24 -2.40 -1.75 6.67
N PRO A 25 -1.05 -1.69 6.55
CA PRO A 25 -0.18 -2.81 6.89
C PRO A 25 -0.40 -3.35 8.31
N VAL A 26 -0.64 -2.48 9.28
CA VAL A 26 -0.87 -2.88 10.67
C VAL A 26 -2.24 -3.52 10.88
N ILE A 27 -3.30 -3.03 10.24
CA ILE A 27 -4.65 -3.63 10.31
C ILE A 27 -4.66 -4.98 9.58
N ASP A 28 -4.08 -5.04 8.38
CA ASP A 28 -3.96 -6.28 7.61
C ASP A 28 -3.14 -7.34 8.37
N LEU A 29 -2.10 -6.91 9.10
CA LEU A 29 -1.33 -7.78 10.00
C LEU A 29 -2.18 -8.30 11.16
N GLN A 30 -3.01 -7.46 11.79
CA GLN A 30 -3.91 -7.89 12.85
C GLN A 30 -5.01 -8.84 12.33
N HIS A 31 -5.56 -8.60 11.14
CA HIS A 31 -6.52 -9.52 10.49
C HIS A 31 -5.91 -10.89 10.20
N LEU A 32 -4.68 -10.93 9.66
CA LEU A 32 -3.98 -12.18 9.44
C LEU A 32 -3.71 -12.92 10.75
N TRP A 33 -3.40 -12.20 11.82
CA TRP A 33 -3.25 -12.80 13.13
C TRP A 33 -4.55 -13.40 13.66
N LEU A 34 -5.67 -12.67 13.59
CA LEU A 34 -6.99 -13.20 13.95
C LEU A 34 -7.33 -14.47 13.16
N LEU A 35 -7.11 -14.44 11.85
CA LEU A 35 -7.32 -15.59 10.98
C LEU A 35 -6.45 -16.78 11.40
N SER A 36 -5.20 -16.54 11.79
CA SER A 36 -4.32 -17.61 12.29
C SER A 36 -4.83 -18.24 13.59
N LEU A 37 -5.39 -17.44 14.51
CA LEU A 37 -5.98 -17.95 15.75
C LEU A 37 -7.22 -18.79 15.44
N ILE A 38 -8.06 -18.34 14.52
CA ILE A 38 -9.26 -19.06 14.07
C ILE A 38 -8.89 -20.42 13.46
N VAL A 39 -7.94 -20.44 12.53
CA VAL A 39 -7.48 -21.69 11.89
C VAL A 39 -6.89 -22.65 12.92
N ASN A 40 -6.13 -22.15 13.90
CA ASN A 40 -5.60 -23.02 14.96
C ASN A 40 -6.70 -23.56 15.89
N ILE A 41 -7.74 -22.77 16.18
CA ILE A 41 -8.92 -23.23 16.92
C ILE A 41 -9.67 -24.30 16.11
N GLU A 42 -9.81 -24.13 14.79
CA GLU A 42 -10.46 -25.12 13.90
C GLU A 42 -9.77 -26.49 13.94
N ASN A 43 -8.44 -26.52 13.95
CA ASN A 43 -7.66 -27.76 13.99
C ASN A 43 -7.88 -28.58 15.27
N SER A 44 -8.47 -27.98 16.32
CA SER A 44 -8.91 -28.73 17.50
C SER A 44 -9.96 -29.80 17.18
N LYS A 45 -10.76 -29.61 16.12
CA LYS A 45 -11.77 -30.58 15.67
C LYS A 45 -11.16 -31.89 15.20
N ASN A 46 -9.96 -31.82 14.60
CA ASN A 46 -9.21 -32.98 14.15
C ASN A 46 -8.33 -33.60 15.25
N LYS A 47 -8.39 -33.04 16.48
CA LYS A 47 -7.51 -33.39 17.61
C LYS A 47 -6.01 -33.24 17.30
N GLU A 48 -5.67 -32.34 16.37
CA GLU A 48 -4.30 -32.07 15.95
C GLU A 48 -3.53 -31.19 16.98
N ILE A 49 -4.24 -30.59 17.93
CA ILE A 49 -3.68 -29.76 19.00
C ILE A 49 -4.07 -30.28 20.38
N SER A 50 -3.24 -29.98 21.38
CA SER A 50 -3.53 -30.33 22.78
C SER A 50 -4.64 -29.46 23.38
N VAL A 51 -5.24 -29.90 24.48
CA VAL A 51 -6.24 -29.11 25.23
C VAL A 51 -5.63 -27.80 25.76
N ASP A 52 -4.37 -27.82 26.16
CA ASP A 52 -3.66 -26.63 26.65
C ASP A 52 -3.39 -25.65 25.51
N ASP A 53 -3.02 -26.13 24.31
CA ASP A 53 -2.90 -25.30 23.11
C ASP A 53 -4.26 -24.66 22.75
N LEU A 54 -5.35 -25.42 22.81
CA LEU A 54 -6.70 -24.90 22.55
C LEU A 54 -7.09 -23.79 23.54
N LYS A 55 -6.85 -24.00 24.83
CA LYS A 55 -7.08 -22.96 25.86
C LYS A 55 -6.25 -21.71 25.59
N PHE A 56 -4.98 -21.90 25.21
CA PHE A 56 -4.09 -20.81 24.85
C PHE A 56 -4.61 -20.01 23.66
N TYR A 57 -5.06 -20.67 22.58
CA TYR A 57 -5.60 -19.98 21.41
C TYR A 57 -6.92 -19.25 21.70
N LEU A 58 -7.82 -19.85 22.48
CA LEU A 58 -9.08 -19.21 22.88
C LEU A 58 -8.85 -17.98 23.77
N LEU A 59 -7.89 -18.05 24.70
CA LEU A 59 -7.50 -16.90 25.51
C LEU A 59 -6.87 -15.80 24.64
N SER A 60 -5.88 -16.18 23.82
CA SER A 60 -5.16 -15.26 22.94
C SER A 60 -6.11 -14.53 21.99
N LEU A 61 -7.11 -15.23 21.45
CA LEU A 61 -8.14 -14.64 20.60
C LEU A 61 -8.98 -13.61 21.37
N THR A 62 -9.46 -13.97 22.56
CA THR A 62 -10.34 -13.10 23.37
C THR A 62 -9.63 -11.80 23.75
N GLU A 63 -8.35 -11.88 24.12
CA GLU A 63 -7.53 -10.71 24.42
C GLU A 63 -7.25 -9.89 23.15
N PHE A 64 -6.81 -10.56 22.08
CA PHE A 64 -6.36 -9.88 20.88
C PHE A 64 -7.48 -9.16 20.10
N ILE A 65 -8.71 -9.68 20.10
CA ILE A 65 -9.85 -9.00 19.46
C ILE A 65 -10.06 -7.60 20.07
N SER A 66 -9.90 -7.46 21.39
CA SER A 66 -10.07 -6.18 22.05
C SER A 66 -8.97 -5.19 21.65
N ASP A 67 -7.73 -5.65 21.53
CA ASP A 67 -6.60 -4.83 21.09
C ASP A 67 -6.74 -4.40 19.62
N HIS A 68 -7.18 -5.32 18.76
CA HIS A 68 -7.43 -5.03 17.34
C HIS A 68 -8.51 -3.96 17.17
N PHE A 69 -9.67 -4.15 17.79
CA PHE A 69 -10.74 -3.16 17.74
C PHE A 69 -10.33 -1.81 18.31
N SER A 70 -9.54 -1.79 19.39
CA SER A 70 -9.07 -0.53 19.96
C SER A 70 -8.19 0.25 18.99
N LEU A 71 -7.30 -0.45 18.26
CA LEU A 71 -6.45 0.16 17.24
C LEU A 71 -7.27 0.66 16.04
N GLU A 72 -8.23 -0.13 15.59
CA GLU A 72 -9.13 0.23 14.50
C GLU A 72 -10.03 1.42 14.85
N GLU A 73 -10.67 1.40 16.02
CA GLU A 73 -11.45 2.52 16.53
C GLU A 73 -10.61 3.80 16.62
N LYS A 74 -9.31 3.67 16.95
CA LYS A 74 -8.37 4.79 16.94
C LYS A 74 -8.10 5.30 15.52
N LEU A 75 -7.86 4.41 14.55
CA LEU A 75 -7.77 4.77 13.14
C LEU A 75 -9.02 5.55 12.70
N LEU A 76 -10.20 5.03 13.02
CA LEU A 76 -11.48 5.63 12.64
C LEU A 76 -11.72 6.99 13.30
N GLU A 77 -11.29 7.17 14.55
CA GLU A 77 -11.27 8.46 15.23
C GLU A 77 -10.35 9.47 14.52
N LEU A 78 -9.12 9.06 14.18
CA LEU A 78 -8.11 9.92 13.55
C LEU A 78 -8.53 10.41 12.16
N ILE A 79 -9.29 9.60 11.42
CA ILE A 79 -9.80 9.97 10.09
C ILE A 79 -11.20 10.61 10.15
N TYR A 80 -11.75 10.84 11.34
CA TYR A 80 -13.09 11.39 11.54
C TYR A 80 -14.20 10.59 10.85
N TYR A 81 -14.13 9.25 10.93
CA TYR A 81 -15.08 8.37 10.24
C TYR A 81 -16.53 8.60 10.71
N PRO A 82 -17.48 8.95 9.82
CA PRO A 82 -18.83 9.36 10.21
C PRO A 82 -19.62 8.28 10.97
N LYS A 83 -19.36 7.00 10.68
CA LYS A 83 -20.05 5.86 11.31
C LYS A 83 -19.29 5.27 12.50
N LEU A 84 -18.27 5.95 13.04
CA LEU A 84 -17.45 5.47 14.16
C LEU A 84 -18.30 4.94 15.33
N LYS A 85 -19.36 5.65 15.71
CA LYS A 85 -20.23 5.23 16.83
C LYS A 85 -20.97 3.91 16.55
N GLU A 86 -21.42 3.71 15.32
CA GLU A 86 -22.10 2.48 14.90
C GLU A 86 -21.12 1.30 14.87
N HIS A 87 -19.92 1.55 14.35
CA HIS A 87 -18.83 0.59 14.27
C HIS A 87 -18.35 0.14 15.67
N ILE A 88 -18.12 1.08 16.61
CA ILE A 88 -17.82 0.76 18.02
C ILE A 88 -18.93 -0.10 18.63
N LYS A 89 -20.20 0.21 18.35
CA LYS A 89 -21.32 -0.58 18.88
C LYS A 89 -21.31 -2.00 18.34
N SER A 90 -20.93 -2.19 17.06
CA SER A 90 -20.67 -3.50 16.47
C SER A 90 -19.59 -4.24 17.26
N HIS A 91 -18.40 -3.64 17.44
CA HIS A 91 -17.28 -4.23 18.17
C HIS A 91 -17.64 -4.66 19.59
N ARG A 92 -18.31 -3.79 20.34
CA ARG A 92 -18.71 -4.08 21.73
C ARG A 92 -19.67 -5.26 21.80
N ARG A 93 -20.61 -5.38 20.86
CA ARG A 93 -21.54 -6.50 20.77
C ARG A 93 -20.81 -7.84 20.53
N TYR A 94 -19.76 -7.88 19.72
CA TYR A 94 -19.00 -9.11 19.48
C TYR A 94 -18.07 -9.45 20.64
N THR A 95 -17.39 -8.45 21.19
CA THR A 95 -16.53 -8.61 22.36
C THR A 95 -17.31 -9.20 23.54
N GLU A 96 -18.53 -8.71 23.79
CA GLU A 96 -19.39 -9.21 24.86
C GLU A 96 -19.84 -10.66 24.63
N GLN A 97 -20.24 -11.01 23.40
CA GLN A 97 -20.62 -12.38 23.04
C GLN A 97 -19.48 -13.38 23.24
N ILE A 98 -18.28 -13.05 22.76
CA ILE A 98 -17.10 -13.92 22.89
C ILE A 98 -16.71 -14.07 24.36
N LYS A 99 -16.71 -12.96 25.12
CA LYS A 99 -16.40 -12.97 26.56
C LYS A 99 -17.38 -13.84 27.35
N ASN A 100 -18.68 -13.74 27.07
CA ASN A 100 -19.70 -14.55 27.72
C ASN A 100 -19.50 -16.04 27.43
N LEU A 101 -19.28 -16.41 26.16
CA LEU A 101 -18.99 -17.79 25.79
C LEU A 101 -17.74 -18.31 26.48
N TYR A 102 -16.65 -17.53 26.49
CA TYR A 102 -15.41 -17.91 27.13
C TYR A 102 -15.60 -18.17 28.63
N GLN A 103 -16.29 -17.27 29.34
CA GLN A 103 -16.53 -17.40 30.78
C GLN A 103 -17.40 -18.61 31.15
N ASN A 104 -18.39 -18.92 30.32
CA ASN A 104 -19.37 -19.98 30.62
C ASN A 104 -19.03 -21.33 29.97
N GLY A 105 -18.08 -21.37 29.02
CA GLY A 105 -17.78 -22.54 28.20
C GLY A 105 -16.56 -23.34 28.61
N MET A 106 -15.80 -22.92 29.62
CA MET A 106 -14.53 -23.57 30.00
C MET A 106 -14.66 -25.02 30.45
N ASN A 107 -15.83 -25.41 30.97
CA ASN A 107 -16.10 -26.78 31.42
C ASN A 107 -16.18 -27.78 30.26
N ASP A 108 -16.49 -27.31 29.05
CA ASP A 108 -16.47 -28.09 27.81
C ASP A 108 -15.77 -27.28 26.72
N ILE A 109 -14.44 -27.38 26.70
CA ILE A 109 -13.56 -26.59 25.84
C ILE A 109 -13.82 -26.85 24.34
N TYR A 110 -14.29 -28.04 23.98
CA TYR A 110 -14.60 -28.38 22.58
C TYR A 110 -15.93 -27.74 22.16
N SER A 111 -16.97 -27.80 23.00
CA SER A 111 -18.22 -27.07 22.74
C SER A 111 -17.99 -25.56 22.68
N LEU A 112 -17.12 -25.03 23.54
CA LEU A 112 -16.72 -23.62 23.48
C LEU A 112 -16.01 -23.27 22.17
N SER A 113 -15.04 -24.10 21.76
CA SER A 113 -14.32 -23.98 20.50
C SER A 113 -15.28 -23.90 19.31
N ASP A 114 -16.26 -24.81 19.23
CA ASP A 114 -17.24 -24.85 18.14
C ASP A 114 -18.11 -23.59 18.09
N LYS A 115 -18.59 -23.11 19.24
CA LYS A 115 -19.42 -21.90 19.32
C LYS A 115 -18.64 -20.65 18.93
N ILE A 116 -17.40 -20.52 19.41
CA ILE A 116 -16.52 -19.39 19.09
C ILE A 116 -16.16 -19.42 17.60
N HIS A 117 -15.77 -20.57 17.06
CA HIS A 117 -15.48 -20.71 15.63
C HIS A 117 -16.70 -20.36 14.75
N TYR A 118 -17.90 -20.80 15.11
CA TYR A 118 -19.13 -20.46 14.38
C TYR A 118 -19.36 -18.95 14.31
N ILE A 119 -19.17 -18.25 15.44
CA ILE A 119 -19.31 -16.80 15.49
C ILE A 119 -18.24 -16.13 14.63
N LEU A 120 -16.98 -16.51 14.78
CA LEU A 120 -15.87 -15.85 14.08
C LEU A 120 -15.90 -16.06 12.57
N ASN A 121 -16.20 -17.26 12.10
CA ASN A 121 -16.23 -17.56 10.66
C ASN A 121 -17.32 -16.71 9.97
N LYS A 122 -18.48 -16.57 10.61
CA LYS A 122 -19.55 -15.72 10.09
C LYS A 122 -19.24 -14.24 10.26
N TRP A 123 -18.86 -13.84 11.46
CA TRP A 123 -18.71 -12.44 11.81
C TRP A 123 -17.44 -11.81 11.23
N LEU A 124 -16.25 -12.40 11.46
CA LEU A 124 -14.99 -11.75 11.09
C LEU A 124 -14.93 -11.51 9.57
N ILE A 125 -15.39 -12.47 8.78
CA ILE A 125 -15.41 -12.33 7.33
C ILE A 125 -16.39 -11.23 6.90
N ASP A 126 -17.61 -11.25 7.43
CA ASP A 126 -18.63 -10.26 7.07
C ASP A 126 -18.23 -8.86 7.54
N HIS A 127 -17.67 -8.74 8.73
CA HIS A 127 -17.16 -7.50 9.31
C HIS A 127 -16.04 -6.92 8.45
N ILE A 128 -14.98 -7.69 8.17
CA ILE A 128 -13.86 -7.18 7.35
C ILE A 128 -14.33 -6.81 5.94
N LYS A 129 -15.24 -7.60 5.35
CA LYS A 129 -15.69 -7.35 3.97
C LYS A 129 -16.69 -6.22 3.83
N VAL A 130 -17.49 -5.97 4.87
CA VAL A 130 -18.58 -5.01 4.82
C VAL A 130 -18.20 -3.78 5.63
N GLU A 131 -18.00 -3.91 6.93
CA GLU A 131 -17.74 -2.79 7.82
C GLU A 131 -16.33 -2.19 7.58
N ASP A 132 -15.29 -3.02 7.52
CA ASP A 132 -13.92 -2.49 7.47
C ASP A 132 -13.58 -1.91 6.10
N LYS A 133 -14.14 -2.55 5.08
CA LYS A 133 -14.04 -2.09 3.70
C LYS A 133 -14.75 -0.74 3.49
N GLU A 134 -15.80 -0.43 4.24
CA GLU A 134 -16.46 0.88 4.13
C GLU A 134 -15.53 2.03 4.54
N TYR A 135 -14.74 1.87 5.62
CA TYR A 135 -13.81 2.92 6.00
C TYR A 135 -12.57 2.96 5.12
N LYS A 136 -12.17 1.84 4.50
CA LYS A 136 -11.17 1.84 3.43
C LYS A 136 -11.60 2.76 2.29
N ASP A 137 -12.84 2.62 1.84
CA ASP A 137 -13.39 3.46 0.78
C ASP A 137 -13.53 4.92 1.22
N TYR A 138 -13.83 5.17 2.49
CA TYR A 138 -13.85 6.51 3.08
C TYR A 138 -12.46 7.15 3.17
N LEU A 139 -11.42 6.37 3.46
CA LEU A 139 -10.04 6.87 3.59
C LEU A 139 -9.56 7.58 2.33
N PHE A 140 -9.88 7.05 1.15
CA PHE A 140 -9.56 7.66 -0.16
C PHE A 140 -10.20 9.04 -0.37
N THR A 141 -10.98 9.52 0.60
CA THR A 141 -11.80 10.72 0.55
C THR A 141 -11.38 11.71 1.64
N THR A 142 -10.41 11.34 2.46
CA THR A 142 -9.84 12.17 3.53
C THR A 142 -8.53 12.79 3.06
N ASP A 143 -8.20 13.99 3.56
CA ASP A 143 -6.90 14.65 3.34
C ASP A 143 -5.81 14.19 4.33
N VAL A 144 -6.04 13.08 5.04
CA VAL A 144 -5.12 12.58 6.07
C VAL A 144 -3.82 12.09 5.42
N ASP A 145 -2.68 12.49 5.99
CA ASP A 145 -1.38 11.94 5.62
C ASP A 145 -1.32 10.46 6.03
N ILE A 146 -1.46 9.58 5.03
CA ILE A 146 -1.48 8.13 5.21
C ILE A 146 -0.15 7.61 5.79
N ASP A 147 0.98 8.23 5.46
CA ASP A 147 2.27 7.79 5.98
C ASP A 147 2.42 8.13 7.47
N GLU A 148 1.96 9.32 7.88
CA GLU A 148 1.98 9.71 9.29
C GLU A 148 0.94 8.93 10.12
N LEU A 149 -0.23 8.66 9.53
CA LEU A 149 -1.25 7.80 10.11
C LEU A 149 -0.71 6.37 10.33
N ASN A 150 -0.03 5.79 9.32
CA ASN A 150 0.59 4.48 9.43
C ASN A 150 1.65 4.43 10.54
N LYS A 151 2.53 5.43 10.63
CA LYS A 151 3.54 5.50 11.71
C LYS A 151 2.89 5.59 13.09
N THR A 152 1.82 6.38 13.22
CA THR A 152 1.07 6.51 14.46
C THR A 152 0.50 5.18 14.89
N LEU A 153 -0.21 4.49 13.99
CA LEU A 153 -0.82 3.20 14.30
C LEU A 153 0.22 2.11 14.58
N ILE A 154 1.37 2.09 13.89
CA ILE A 154 2.45 1.13 14.19
C ILE A 154 3.04 1.35 15.58
N ARG A 155 3.15 2.61 16.05
CA ARG A 155 3.66 2.91 17.40
C ARG A 155 2.68 2.48 18.50
N GLU A 156 1.38 2.64 18.24
CA GLU A 156 0.31 2.22 19.16
C GLU A 156 0.09 0.70 19.14
N ALA A 157 0.36 0.04 18.01
CA ALA A 157 0.19 -1.39 17.87
C ALA A 157 1.31 -2.15 18.60
N ASN A 158 0.92 -2.99 19.57
CA ASN A 158 1.83 -3.93 20.21
C ASN A 158 2.09 -5.14 19.29
N ILE A 159 2.93 -4.96 18.25
CA ILE A 159 3.19 -5.98 17.23
C ILE A 159 4.25 -6.97 17.74
N SER A 160 3.84 -8.23 17.92
CA SER A 160 4.75 -9.32 18.24
C SER A 160 5.56 -9.79 17.02
N ARG A 161 6.72 -10.40 17.28
CA ARG A 161 7.56 -11.02 16.23
C ARG A 161 6.81 -12.06 15.40
N ASN A 162 5.89 -12.80 16.01
CA ASN A 162 5.11 -13.84 15.35
C ASN A 162 4.08 -13.24 14.37
N GLN A 163 3.46 -12.12 14.75
CA GLN A 163 2.56 -11.39 13.86
C GLN A 163 3.30 -10.82 12.66
N ALA A 164 4.43 -10.16 12.89
CA ALA A 164 5.28 -9.64 11.82
C ALA A 164 5.79 -10.77 10.91
N TYR A 165 6.17 -11.91 11.46
CA TYR A 165 6.59 -13.09 10.68
C TYR A 165 5.45 -13.64 9.82
N LEU A 166 4.26 -13.82 10.38
CA LEU A 166 3.09 -14.32 9.66
C LEU A 166 2.72 -13.38 8.50
N TYR A 167 2.61 -12.09 8.80
CA TYR A 167 2.39 -11.06 7.79
C TYR A 167 3.47 -11.13 6.71
N ASN A 168 4.75 -11.16 7.07
CA ASN A 168 5.84 -11.27 6.09
C ASN A 168 5.87 -12.61 5.32
N LYS A 169 5.26 -13.68 5.83
CA LYS A 169 5.21 -14.96 5.10
C LYS A 169 4.07 -15.02 4.11
N ILE A 170 2.90 -14.52 4.50
CA ILE A 170 1.68 -14.55 3.67
C ILE A 170 1.67 -13.36 2.71
N VAL A 171 1.95 -12.19 3.27
CA VAL A 171 2.13 -10.94 2.57
C VAL A 171 3.57 -10.95 2.06
N GLY A 172 4.61 -10.82 2.89
CA GLY A 172 5.99 -10.56 2.43
C GLY A 172 6.75 -11.56 1.52
N THR A 173 6.25 -12.76 1.16
CA THR A 173 6.87 -13.60 0.09
C THR A 173 6.12 -13.60 -1.24
N SER A 174 4.92 -13.05 -1.29
CA SER A 174 4.13 -12.90 -2.52
C SER A 174 3.34 -11.60 -2.57
N ASN A 175 3.56 -10.72 -1.62
CA ASN A 175 3.04 -9.38 -1.47
C ASN A 175 3.90 -8.56 -0.46
N VAL A 176 4.93 -7.85 -0.89
CA VAL A 176 4.82 -6.39 -0.60
C VAL A 176 3.94 -5.73 -1.68
N HIS A 177 3.48 -6.54 -2.64
CA HIS A 177 2.54 -6.20 -3.69
C HIS A 177 1.26 -5.53 -3.19
N ASN A 178 1.11 -4.35 -3.79
CA ASN A 178 -0.09 -3.90 -4.46
C ASN A 178 -1.10 -3.13 -3.62
N ASN A 179 -0.69 -1.92 -3.20
CA ASN A 179 -1.58 -0.76 -3.41
C ASN A 179 -1.71 -0.37 -4.90
N ILE A 180 -1.01 -1.07 -5.81
CA ILE A 180 -1.16 -0.93 -7.26
C ILE A 180 -2.19 -1.95 -7.74
N ASN A 181 -3.37 -1.46 -8.11
CA ASN A 181 -4.44 -2.24 -8.71
C ASN A 181 -3.93 -3.07 -9.92
N LYS A 182 -4.41 -4.31 -10.10
CA LYS A 182 -3.99 -5.19 -11.21
C LYS A 182 -4.10 -4.52 -12.59
N ASN A 183 -5.13 -3.72 -12.82
CA ASN A 183 -5.31 -2.96 -14.07
C ASN A 183 -4.26 -1.86 -14.22
N VAL A 184 -3.89 -1.20 -13.10
CA VAL A 184 -2.83 -0.19 -13.08
C VAL A 184 -1.49 -0.85 -13.41
N LEU A 185 -1.18 -1.95 -12.75
CA LEU A 185 0.04 -2.72 -12.99
C LEU A 185 0.15 -3.19 -14.46
N GLU A 186 -0.96 -3.64 -15.05
CA GLU A 186 -0.97 -4.02 -16.46
C GLU A 186 -0.77 -2.81 -17.39
N GLY A 187 -1.37 -1.67 -17.06
CA GLY A 187 -1.12 -0.40 -17.75
C GLY A 187 0.36 0.02 -17.68
N VAL A 188 0.99 -0.12 -16.51
CA VAL A 188 2.40 0.17 -16.30
C VAL A 188 3.27 -0.71 -17.20
N LYS A 189 3.05 -2.03 -17.19
CA LYS A 189 3.82 -2.96 -18.02
C LYS A 189 3.69 -2.65 -19.50
N ASN A 190 2.47 -2.36 -19.96
CA ASN A 190 2.20 -2.06 -21.36
C ASN A 190 2.94 -0.80 -21.79
N ILE A 191 2.81 0.30 -21.03
CA ILE A 191 3.52 1.55 -21.33
C ILE A 191 5.03 1.33 -21.29
N TRP A 192 5.54 0.71 -20.23
CA TRP A 192 6.97 0.46 -20.04
C TRP A 192 7.59 -0.29 -21.23
N LYS A 193 6.94 -1.37 -21.67
CA LYS A 193 7.41 -2.18 -22.79
C LYS A 193 7.25 -1.48 -24.14
N THR A 194 6.14 -0.77 -24.36
CA THR A 194 5.87 -0.10 -25.63
C THR A 194 6.88 1.01 -25.93
N TYR A 195 7.31 1.75 -24.91
CA TYR A 195 8.19 2.90 -25.08
C TYR A 195 9.67 2.64 -24.73
N ASP A 196 10.02 1.41 -24.28
CA ASP A 196 11.39 1.03 -23.90
C ASP A 196 12.05 2.05 -22.95
N LEU A 197 11.40 2.24 -21.79
CA LEU A 197 11.69 3.31 -20.83
C LEU A 197 12.85 3.01 -19.87
N SER A 198 13.39 1.78 -19.85
CA SER A 198 14.54 1.48 -19.00
C SER A 198 15.82 2.14 -19.54
N ILE A 199 16.44 2.97 -18.71
CA ILE A 199 17.72 3.62 -19.00
C ILE A 199 18.89 2.93 -18.29
N LYS A 200 18.64 1.82 -17.56
CA LYS A 200 19.65 1.00 -16.87
C LYS A 200 20.38 1.73 -15.75
N ILE A 201 19.75 2.76 -15.18
CA ILE A 201 20.21 3.44 -13.97
C ILE A 201 19.19 3.09 -12.89
N PRO A 202 19.48 2.16 -11.95
CA PRO A 202 18.45 1.54 -11.12
C PRO A 202 17.56 2.53 -10.35
N ILE A 203 18.13 3.57 -9.74
CA ILE A 203 17.34 4.58 -9.01
C ILE A 203 16.41 5.37 -9.93
N ILE A 204 16.85 5.68 -11.14
CA ILE A 204 16.05 6.40 -12.13
C ILE A 204 14.97 5.50 -12.70
N ASP A 205 15.30 4.26 -13.08
CA ASP A 205 14.31 3.27 -13.53
C ASP A 205 13.25 2.99 -12.44
N ILE A 206 13.63 2.97 -11.15
CA ILE A 206 12.72 2.87 -10.00
C ILE A 206 11.73 4.06 -10.01
N GLN A 207 12.23 5.29 -10.13
CA GLN A 207 11.40 6.49 -10.13
C GLN A 207 10.53 6.60 -11.40
N HIS A 208 11.06 6.25 -12.57
CA HIS A 208 10.32 6.21 -13.84
C HIS A 208 9.16 5.24 -13.78
N LEU A 209 9.36 4.03 -13.23
CA LEU A 209 8.27 3.06 -13.05
C LEU A 209 7.15 3.63 -12.18
N TRP A 210 7.51 4.32 -11.10
CA TRP A 210 6.53 4.93 -10.21
C TRP A 210 5.79 6.10 -10.87
N LEU A 211 6.48 6.93 -11.66
CA LEU A 211 5.86 7.97 -12.48
C LEU A 211 4.86 7.38 -13.48
N VAL A 212 5.23 6.31 -14.18
CA VAL A 212 4.31 5.61 -15.10
C VAL A 212 3.09 5.06 -14.35
N LYS A 213 3.29 4.53 -13.13
CA LYS A 213 2.18 4.10 -12.28
C LYS A 213 1.24 5.26 -11.95
N ILE A 214 1.76 6.42 -11.56
CA ILE A 214 0.97 7.62 -11.28
C ILE A 214 0.21 8.07 -12.55
N LEU A 215 0.84 8.05 -13.73
CA LEU A 215 0.19 8.38 -15.00
C LEU A 215 -1.01 7.48 -15.29
N VAL A 216 -0.85 6.17 -15.08
CA VAL A 216 -1.94 5.20 -15.31
C VAL A 216 -3.10 5.45 -14.34
N GLU A 217 -2.82 5.77 -13.08
CA GLU A 217 -3.86 6.12 -12.11
C GLU A 217 -4.59 7.41 -12.46
N LEU A 218 -3.86 8.44 -12.92
CA LEU A 218 -4.45 9.69 -13.39
C LEU A 218 -5.31 9.50 -14.65
N ASP A 219 -4.87 8.67 -15.59
CA ASP A 219 -5.65 8.35 -16.79
C ASP A 219 -6.96 7.64 -16.43
N ILE A 220 -6.93 6.73 -15.44
CA ILE A 220 -8.14 6.10 -14.91
C ILE A 220 -9.03 7.10 -14.16
N ALA A 221 -8.44 7.95 -13.32
CA ALA A 221 -9.19 8.93 -12.53
C ALA A 221 -9.89 9.98 -13.42
N SER A 222 -9.20 10.49 -14.44
CA SER A 222 -9.75 11.49 -15.37
C SER A 222 -10.94 10.96 -16.18
N LYS A 223 -10.96 9.66 -16.51
CA LYS A 223 -12.08 9.00 -17.20
C LYS A 223 -13.31 8.78 -16.31
N ASN A 224 -13.14 8.82 -14.99
CA ASN A 224 -14.19 8.54 -14.02
C ASN A 224 -14.76 9.78 -13.34
N LEU A 225 -14.43 10.98 -13.82
CA LEU A 225 -14.89 12.26 -13.28
C LEU A 225 -16.42 12.38 -13.29
N GLY A 226 -16.94 13.22 -12.40
CA GLY A 226 -18.39 13.43 -12.22
C GLY A 226 -18.78 13.41 -10.75
N GLY A 227 -19.09 14.59 -10.22
CA GLY A 227 -19.40 14.83 -8.80
C GLY A 227 -18.20 15.36 -8.02
N GLN A 228 -18.48 16.19 -7.00
CA GLN A 228 -17.49 16.91 -6.20
C GLN A 228 -16.37 16.00 -5.65
N LYS A 229 -16.76 14.89 -5.02
CA LYS A 229 -15.84 13.92 -4.41
C LYS A 229 -14.83 13.31 -5.39
N LYS A 230 -15.28 13.00 -6.62
CA LYS A 230 -14.38 12.43 -7.65
C LYS A 230 -13.39 13.46 -8.17
N ASN A 231 -13.83 14.72 -8.23
CA ASN A 231 -12.97 15.83 -8.63
C ASN A 231 -11.89 16.10 -7.56
N GLU A 232 -12.24 16.06 -6.27
CA GLU A 232 -11.29 16.19 -5.16
C GLU A 232 -10.22 15.09 -5.21
N ILE A 233 -10.61 13.83 -5.41
CA ILE A 233 -9.67 12.70 -5.58
C ILE A 233 -8.72 12.94 -6.76
N PHE A 234 -9.24 13.41 -7.89
CA PHE A 234 -8.41 13.75 -9.05
C PHE A 234 -7.40 14.86 -8.74
N GLN A 235 -7.82 15.93 -8.05
CA GLN A 235 -6.93 17.04 -7.68
C GLN A 235 -5.83 16.59 -6.72
N GLN A 236 -6.16 15.76 -5.72
CA GLN A 236 -5.15 15.16 -4.83
C GLN A 236 -4.15 14.29 -5.61
N ALA A 237 -4.63 13.49 -6.57
CA ALA A 237 -3.77 12.69 -7.43
C ALA A 237 -2.86 13.56 -8.31
N MET A 238 -3.37 14.66 -8.86
CA MET A 238 -2.58 15.63 -9.63
C MET A 238 -1.50 16.30 -8.78
N HIS A 239 -1.81 16.71 -7.55
CA HIS A 239 -0.81 17.26 -6.63
C HIS A 239 0.29 16.26 -6.30
N LYS A 240 -0.07 14.99 -6.08
CA LYS A 240 0.91 13.91 -5.88
C LYS A 240 1.81 13.71 -7.11
N ALA A 241 1.23 13.78 -8.30
CA ALA A 241 1.99 13.67 -9.55
C ALA A 241 3.00 14.82 -9.70
N ILE A 242 2.57 16.07 -9.53
CA ILE A 242 3.45 17.26 -9.60
C ILE A 242 4.61 17.13 -8.61
N ARG A 243 4.30 16.81 -7.34
CA ARG A 243 5.33 16.65 -6.30
C ARG A 243 6.33 15.56 -6.64
N TYR A 244 5.85 14.39 -7.08
CA TYR A 244 6.75 13.27 -7.37
C TYR A 244 7.59 13.50 -8.63
N THR A 245 7.06 14.21 -9.64
CA THR A 245 7.84 14.64 -10.80
C THR A 245 8.98 15.57 -10.38
N ASP A 246 8.74 16.52 -9.47
CA ASP A 246 9.78 17.42 -8.94
C ASP A 246 10.85 16.67 -8.14
N GLU A 247 10.46 15.69 -7.32
CA GLU A 247 11.38 14.81 -6.58
C GLU A 247 12.26 13.97 -7.52
N HIS A 248 11.66 13.43 -8.58
CA HIS A 248 12.37 12.69 -9.61
C HIS A 248 13.39 13.57 -10.34
N PHE A 249 12.98 14.75 -10.82
CA PHE A 249 13.88 15.69 -11.47
C PHE A 249 15.02 16.13 -10.57
N SER A 250 14.75 16.38 -9.28
CA SER A 250 15.78 16.70 -8.31
C SER A 250 16.84 15.59 -8.21
N THR A 251 16.41 14.33 -8.26
CA THR A 251 17.32 13.17 -8.25
C THR A 251 18.20 13.13 -9.50
N GLU A 252 17.61 13.33 -10.68
CA GLU A 252 18.36 13.37 -11.93
C GLU A 252 19.33 14.56 -11.98
N GLU A 253 18.90 15.73 -11.53
CA GLU A 253 19.72 16.94 -11.49
C GLU A 253 20.92 16.79 -10.55
N LEU A 254 20.73 16.19 -9.37
CA LEU A 254 21.83 15.86 -8.45
C LEU A 254 22.86 14.94 -9.11
N LEU A 255 22.41 13.95 -9.89
CA LEU A 255 23.30 13.07 -10.64
C LEU A 255 24.00 13.81 -11.79
N MET A 256 23.26 14.59 -12.56
CA MET A 256 23.81 15.35 -13.68
C MET A 256 24.86 16.36 -13.21
N GLU A 257 24.59 17.08 -12.13
CA GLU A 257 25.50 18.07 -11.55
C GLU A 257 26.75 17.38 -10.98
N LYS A 258 26.58 16.37 -10.11
CA LYS A 258 27.70 15.65 -9.48
C LYS A 258 28.69 15.09 -10.48
N PHE A 259 28.20 14.57 -11.60
CA PHE A 259 29.02 13.87 -12.59
C PHE A 259 29.37 14.73 -13.81
N GLY A 260 28.91 15.99 -13.86
CA GLY A 260 29.24 16.94 -14.93
C GLY A 260 28.60 16.60 -16.27
N TYR A 261 27.29 16.34 -16.29
CA TYR A 261 26.57 16.04 -17.52
C TYR A 261 26.57 17.25 -18.48
N PRO A 262 27.09 17.13 -19.73
CA PRO A 262 27.30 18.29 -20.60
C PRO A 262 26.02 19.08 -20.95
N LYS A 263 24.86 18.43 -20.95
CA LYS A 263 23.57 19.06 -21.28
C LYS A 263 22.75 19.45 -20.04
N PHE A 264 23.35 19.41 -18.84
CA PHE A 264 22.65 19.67 -17.58
C PHE A 264 21.82 20.96 -17.59
N ALA A 265 22.39 22.08 -18.05
CA ALA A 265 21.69 23.37 -18.06
C ALA A 265 20.43 23.37 -18.95
N GLU A 266 20.52 22.73 -20.12
CA GLU A 266 19.40 22.58 -21.06
C GLU A 266 18.33 21.64 -20.47
N HIS A 267 18.75 20.52 -19.89
CA HIS A 267 17.87 19.52 -19.27
C HIS A 267 17.09 20.11 -18.08
N LYS A 268 17.78 20.79 -17.16
CA LYS A 268 17.19 21.49 -16.02
C LYS A 268 16.21 22.59 -16.45
N THR A 269 16.50 23.29 -17.55
CA THR A 269 15.58 24.28 -18.11
C THR A 269 14.28 23.62 -18.59
N ARG A 270 14.35 22.45 -19.24
CA ARG A 270 13.17 21.67 -19.64
C ARG A 270 12.35 21.22 -18.43
N HIS A 271 12.99 20.69 -17.38
CA HIS A 271 12.32 20.33 -16.13
C HIS A 271 11.54 21.50 -15.54
N LYS A 272 12.19 22.65 -15.41
CA LYS A 272 11.58 23.86 -14.87
C LYS A 272 10.36 24.30 -15.69
N GLN A 273 10.51 24.37 -17.01
CA GLN A 273 9.41 24.74 -17.91
C GLN A 273 8.24 23.77 -17.79
N PHE A 274 8.50 22.48 -17.64
CA PHE A 274 7.46 21.48 -17.47
C PHE A 274 6.68 21.66 -16.18
N ILE A 275 7.36 21.77 -15.03
CA ILE A 275 6.70 21.99 -13.73
C ILE A 275 5.91 23.29 -13.72
N ASP A 276 6.49 24.38 -14.24
CA ASP A 276 5.82 25.69 -14.31
C ASP A 276 4.52 25.61 -15.17
N ASN A 277 4.58 24.94 -16.32
CA ASN A 277 3.42 24.73 -17.20
C ASN A 277 2.36 23.82 -16.56
N LEU A 278 2.78 22.73 -15.92
CA LEU A 278 1.87 21.79 -15.27
C LEU A 278 1.14 22.44 -14.09
N ALA A 279 1.85 23.23 -13.28
CA ALA A 279 1.26 24.00 -12.19
C ALA A 279 0.28 25.07 -12.68
N LEU A 280 0.58 25.74 -13.81
CA LEU A 280 -0.33 26.70 -14.43
C LEU A 280 -1.61 26.01 -14.91
N ARG A 281 -1.50 24.94 -15.70
CA ARG A 281 -2.69 24.23 -16.22
C ARG A 281 -3.51 23.59 -15.12
N ASN A 282 -2.88 23.07 -14.06
CA ASN A 282 -3.58 22.56 -12.89
C ASN A 282 -4.39 23.67 -12.18
N LYS A 283 -3.82 24.89 -12.07
CA LYS A 283 -4.52 26.07 -11.53
C LYS A 283 -5.65 26.57 -12.43
N GLU A 284 -5.59 26.37 -13.75
CA GLU A 284 -6.62 26.79 -14.70
C GLU A 284 -7.84 25.86 -14.67
N ASN A 285 -7.68 24.60 -14.26
CA ASN A 285 -8.76 23.62 -14.08
C ASN A 285 -9.62 23.86 -12.81
N LYS A 286 -9.97 25.12 -12.50
CA LYS A 286 -10.72 25.49 -11.28
C LYS A 286 -12.16 24.99 -11.26
N ASN A 287 -12.76 24.84 -12.44
CA ASN A 287 -14.15 24.40 -12.56
C ASN A 287 -14.32 22.88 -12.46
N ASN A 288 -13.21 22.14 -12.33
CA ASN A 288 -13.18 20.68 -12.42
C ASN A 288 -13.88 20.15 -13.68
N GLU A 289 -13.60 20.81 -14.80
CA GLU A 289 -14.18 20.43 -16.10
C GLU A 289 -13.53 19.13 -16.57
N PRO A 290 -14.31 18.07 -16.85
CA PRO A 290 -13.75 16.77 -17.22
C PRO A 290 -12.83 16.81 -18.45
N ALA A 291 -13.15 17.65 -19.44
CA ALA A 291 -12.33 17.82 -20.65
C ALA A 291 -10.97 18.48 -20.33
N ALA A 292 -10.95 19.49 -19.47
CA ALA A 292 -9.71 20.15 -19.06
C ALA A 292 -8.81 19.21 -18.23
N ALA A 293 -9.41 18.46 -17.31
CA ALA A 293 -8.71 17.43 -16.53
C ALA A 293 -8.13 16.32 -17.43
N PHE A 294 -8.89 15.85 -18.41
CA PHE A 294 -8.41 14.86 -19.37
C PHE A 294 -7.22 15.39 -20.19
N ASN A 295 -7.33 16.59 -20.75
CA ASN A 295 -6.25 17.21 -21.53
C ASN A 295 -4.98 17.37 -20.69
N LEU A 296 -5.12 17.85 -19.45
CA LEU A 296 -4.00 17.98 -18.52
C LEU A 296 -3.25 16.65 -18.29
N VAL A 297 -3.99 15.55 -18.13
CA VAL A 297 -3.39 14.22 -17.99
C VAL A 297 -2.71 13.77 -19.28
N GLN A 298 -3.28 14.06 -20.46
CA GLN A 298 -2.62 13.74 -21.73
C GLN A 298 -1.34 14.56 -21.93
N ASP A 299 -1.33 15.86 -21.62
CA ASP A 299 -0.14 16.70 -21.73
C ASP A 299 1.00 16.17 -20.82
N LEU A 300 0.66 15.85 -19.56
CA LEU A 300 1.58 15.26 -18.60
C LEU A 300 2.13 13.93 -19.11
N ARG A 301 1.26 13.06 -19.63
CA ARG A 301 1.64 11.75 -20.18
C ARG A 301 2.56 11.89 -21.38
N GLU A 302 2.20 12.69 -22.37
CA GLU A 302 2.96 12.84 -23.61
C GLU A 302 4.35 13.42 -23.34
N TRP A 303 4.41 14.49 -22.54
CA TRP A 303 5.68 15.11 -22.19
C TRP A 303 6.58 14.13 -21.43
N LEU A 304 6.06 13.47 -20.38
CA LEU A 304 6.88 12.63 -19.51
C LEU A 304 7.39 11.39 -20.23
N LEU A 305 6.55 10.72 -21.04
CA LEU A 305 6.98 9.57 -21.82
C LEU A 305 8.01 9.95 -22.89
N SER A 306 7.81 11.10 -23.55
CA SER A 306 8.78 11.62 -24.53
C SER A 306 10.11 11.97 -23.85
N HIS A 307 10.06 12.61 -22.68
CA HIS A 307 11.24 13.01 -21.93
C HIS A 307 12.08 11.81 -21.53
N ILE A 308 11.46 10.82 -20.89
CA ILE A 308 12.14 9.59 -20.46
C ILE A 308 12.75 8.86 -21.67
N ALA A 309 11.97 8.71 -22.74
CA ALA A 309 12.39 7.93 -23.90
C ALA A 309 13.48 8.61 -24.75
N LEU A 310 13.53 9.94 -24.79
CA LEU A 310 14.42 10.71 -25.67
C LEU A 310 15.54 11.44 -24.92
N ASP A 311 15.22 12.12 -23.82
CA ASP A 311 16.16 12.90 -23.03
C ASP A 311 16.87 12.02 -22.01
N ASP A 312 16.17 11.38 -21.07
CA ASP A 312 16.79 10.63 -19.97
C ASP A 312 17.56 9.42 -20.47
N LYS A 313 17.11 8.83 -21.59
CA LYS A 313 17.83 7.75 -22.27
C LYS A 313 19.26 8.14 -22.67
N SER A 314 19.56 9.42 -22.86
CA SER A 314 20.93 9.89 -23.10
C SER A 314 21.84 9.79 -21.86
N LEU A 315 21.27 9.83 -20.65
CA LEU A 315 21.98 9.62 -19.39
C LEU A 315 22.57 8.22 -19.31
N ARG A 316 21.88 7.20 -19.85
CA ARG A 316 22.41 5.82 -19.94
C ARG A 316 23.81 5.78 -20.54
N LYS A 317 23.99 6.47 -21.68
CA LYS A 317 25.29 6.52 -22.37
C LYS A 317 26.32 7.28 -21.53
N PHE A 318 25.91 8.38 -20.90
CA PHE A 318 26.79 9.21 -20.08
C PHE A 318 27.31 8.52 -18.81
N PHE A 319 26.47 7.71 -18.17
CA PHE A 319 26.79 6.96 -16.95
C PHE A 319 27.38 5.57 -17.21
N THR A 320 27.48 5.16 -18.48
CA THR A 320 28.21 3.94 -18.85
C THR A 320 29.65 4.02 -18.34
N GLY A 321 30.08 3.03 -17.56
CA GLY A 321 31.40 3.00 -16.92
C GLY A 321 31.51 3.77 -15.59
N LYS A 322 30.47 4.51 -15.17
CA LYS A 322 30.43 5.27 -13.89
C LYS A 322 29.50 4.65 -12.85
N MET A 323 28.86 3.51 -13.16
CA MET A 323 27.80 2.91 -12.32
C MET A 323 28.22 2.63 -10.88
N SER A 324 29.48 2.25 -10.63
CA SER A 324 29.97 2.07 -9.25
C SER A 324 29.94 3.39 -8.47
N GLN A 325 30.36 4.48 -9.10
CA GLN A 325 30.40 5.80 -8.47
C GLN A 325 28.98 6.34 -8.27
N VAL A 326 28.08 6.11 -9.24
CA VAL A 326 26.66 6.43 -9.12
C VAL A 326 26.05 5.71 -7.92
N SER A 327 26.27 4.40 -7.78
CA SER A 327 25.77 3.63 -6.64
C SER A 327 26.28 4.16 -5.29
N SER A 328 27.57 4.50 -5.19
CA SER A 328 28.13 5.10 -3.96
C SER A 328 27.49 6.44 -3.63
N TYR A 329 27.29 7.30 -4.63
CA TYR A 329 26.68 8.62 -4.42
C TYR A 329 25.20 8.52 -4.04
N ILE A 330 24.45 7.58 -4.63
CA ILE A 330 23.06 7.32 -4.22
C ILE A 330 22.97 6.84 -2.77
N GLN A 331 23.91 6.00 -2.33
CA GLN A 331 23.98 5.57 -0.93
C GLN A 331 24.27 6.74 0.03
N GLU A 332 25.16 7.64 -0.36
CA GLU A 332 25.46 8.89 0.36
C GLU A 332 24.19 9.74 0.50
N LEU A 333 23.53 10.07 -0.62
CA LEU A 333 22.31 10.87 -0.63
C LEU A 333 21.16 10.26 0.20
N ASN A 334 21.02 8.93 0.16
CA ASN A 334 20.01 8.23 0.96
C ASN A 334 20.36 8.22 2.46
N THR A 335 21.65 8.17 2.82
CA THR A 335 22.10 8.23 4.22
C THR A 335 21.90 9.61 4.82
N GLU A 336 22.09 10.66 4.01
CA GLU A 336 21.88 12.06 4.41
C GLU A 336 20.39 12.46 4.44
N GLY A 337 19.51 11.61 3.88
CA GLY A 337 18.08 11.89 3.74
C GLY A 337 17.73 12.87 2.62
N THR A 338 18.72 13.24 1.79
CA THR A 338 18.58 14.09 0.60
C THR A 338 17.79 13.37 -0.50
N LEU A 339 17.98 12.06 -0.63
CA LEU A 339 17.20 11.20 -1.51
C LEU A 339 16.34 10.26 -0.66
N LYS A 340 15.03 10.21 -0.93
CA LYS A 340 14.14 9.22 -0.33
C LYS A 340 13.79 8.17 -1.37
N ILE A 341 13.98 6.91 -1.00
CA ILE A 341 13.54 5.77 -1.80
C ILE A 341 12.38 5.12 -1.05
N HIS A 342 11.20 5.14 -1.65
CA HIS A 342 10.02 4.57 -1.01
C HIS A 342 9.93 3.06 -1.29
N GLY A 343 9.54 2.27 -0.28
CA GLY A 343 9.48 0.81 -0.40
C GLY A 343 8.64 0.34 -1.59
N GLY A 344 7.50 0.99 -1.84
CA GLY A 344 6.61 0.66 -2.96
C GLY A 344 7.26 0.82 -4.35
N GLU A 345 8.17 1.78 -4.52
CA GLU A 345 8.89 2.00 -5.78
C GLU A 345 9.87 0.86 -6.04
N VAL A 346 10.61 0.47 -5.00
CA VAL A 346 11.57 -0.64 -5.05
C VAL A 346 10.88 -1.95 -5.37
N ASP A 347 9.70 -2.17 -4.81
CA ASP A 347 8.95 -3.42 -5.03
C ASP A 347 8.35 -3.50 -6.42
N LEU A 348 7.81 -2.39 -6.96
CA LEU A 348 7.39 -2.33 -8.36
C LEU A 348 8.58 -2.63 -9.29
N TYR A 349 9.76 -2.08 -9.00
CA TYR A 349 10.97 -2.36 -9.77
C TYR A 349 11.40 -3.83 -9.69
N LYS A 350 11.37 -4.46 -8.50
CA LYS A 350 11.64 -5.91 -8.35
C LYS A 350 10.66 -6.75 -9.17
N GLU A 351 9.36 -6.44 -9.10
CA GLU A 351 8.33 -7.14 -9.87
C GLU A 351 8.62 -7.08 -11.38
N MET A 352 8.96 -5.89 -11.88
CA MET A 352 9.29 -5.69 -13.29
C MET A 352 10.55 -6.46 -13.71
N LYS A 353 11.54 -6.55 -12.81
CA LYS A 353 12.78 -7.30 -13.02
C LYS A 353 12.54 -8.81 -13.09
N GLU A 354 11.75 -9.35 -12.17
CA GLU A 354 11.39 -10.77 -12.14
C GLU A 354 10.65 -11.20 -13.42
N LYS A 355 9.84 -10.30 -13.98
CA LYS A 355 9.11 -10.50 -15.24
C LYS A 355 9.95 -10.27 -16.50
N LYS A 356 11.25 -9.98 -16.35
CA LYS A 356 12.19 -9.69 -17.46
C LYS A 356 11.75 -8.52 -18.34
N LEU A 357 11.13 -7.50 -17.72
CA LEU A 357 10.68 -6.28 -18.39
C LEU A 357 11.67 -5.11 -18.23
N LEU A 358 12.78 -5.33 -17.50
CA LEU A 358 13.83 -4.35 -17.27
C LEU A 358 15.07 -4.60 -18.11
#